data_AF-A0A7S6N765-F1
#
_entry.id   AF-A0A7S6N765-F1
#
_cell.length_a   1.000
_cell.length_b   1.000
_cell.length_c   1.000
_cell.angle_alpha   90.00
_cell.angle_beta   90.00
_cell.angle_gamma   90.00
#
_symmetry.space_group_name_H-M   'P 1'
#
loop_
_entity.id
_entity.type
_entity.pdbx_description
1 polymer ?
#
loop_
_entity_poly.entity_id
_entity_poly.type
_entity_poly.pdbx_seq_one_letter_code
_entity_poly.pdbx_strand_id
1 'polypeptide(L)'
;MAGIHTRLKQEALHGVGVHWQADRDDGADTVLLHVYLTVPAGVVVRLQSADLVFRSESWPEPRHLTVQAITAPGPDSLPVGAELIGPADPAWGQFDLWFFPERAGSFMWTGIPAAPEFSIALPLLTIDGEAWQAPPVTFKAFSRWGVYTCVQ
;
A
#
# COMPACT_ATOMS: atom_id res chain seq x y z
N MET A 1 4.90 15.06 0.95
CA MET A 1 5.42 14.34 2.13
C MET A 1 4.22 13.90 2.95
N ALA A 2 4.11 12.61 3.30
CA ALA A 2 2.99 12.05 4.05
C ALA A 2 3.43 11.61 5.46
N GLY A 3 2.61 11.89 6.47
CA GLY A 3 2.78 11.37 7.83
C GLY A 3 2.13 10.00 8.02
N ILE A 4 2.29 9.40 9.20
CA ILE A 4 1.50 8.23 9.63
C ILE A 4 0.13 8.76 10.10
N HIS A 5 -0.98 8.19 9.60
CA HIS A 5 -2.31 8.77 9.32
C HIS A 5 -2.45 9.54 7.99
N THR A 6 -1.72 9.13 6.96
CA THR A 6 -1.91 9.72 5.62
C THR A 6 -2.46 8.73 4.64
N ARG A 7 -3.42 9.20 3.85
CA ARG A 7 -3.83 8.60 2.59
C ARG A 7 -3.12 9.32 1.45
N LEU A 8 -2.45 8.56 0.60
CA LEU A 8 -1.83 9.06 -0.61
C LEU A 8 -2.45 8.36 -1.81
N LYS A 9 -2.77 9.14 -2.84
CA LYS A 9 -3.16 8.63 -4.15
C LYS A 9 -2.07 8.96 -5.16
N GLN A 10 -1.65 7.98 -5.94
CA GLN A 10 -0.86 8.17 -7.15
C GLN A 10 -1.75 7.85 -8.35
N GLU A 11 -1.91 8.82 -9.25
CA GLU A 11 -2.56 8.57 -10.53
C GLU A 11 -1.58 7.85 -11.46
N ALA A 12 -2.05 6.76 -12.05
CA ALA A 12 -1.36 5.98 -13.06
C ALA A 12 -2.00 6.23 -14.44
N LEU A 13 -1.63 5.40 -15.42
CA LEU A 13 -2.21 5.47 -16.77
C LEU A 13 -3.70 5.13 -16.76
N HIS A 14 -4.43 5.64 -17.75
CA HIS A 14 -5.84 5.33 -17.99
C HIS A 14 -6.78 5.57 -16.79
N GLY A 15 -6.42 6.48 -15.89
CA GLY A 15 -7.23 6.83 -14.71
C GLY A 15 -7.17 5.80 -13.57
N VAL A 16 -6.26 4.82 -13.65
CA VAL A 16 -5.97 3.90 -12.56
C VAL A 16 -5.35 4.68 -11.39
N GLY A 17 -5.82 4.40 -10.17
CA GLY A 17 -5.28 5.01 -8.96
C GLY A 17 -4.63 3.97 -8.05
N VAL A 18 -3.42 4.26 -7.56
CA VAL A 18 -2.79 3.51 -6.47
C VAL A 18 -2.97 4.28 -5.18
N HIS A 19 -3.62 3.66 -4.20
CA HIS A 19 -3.91 4.27 -2.91
C HIS A 19 -3.09 3.60 -1.82
N TRP A 20 -2.46 4.43 -1.02
CA TRP A 20 -1.64 4.03 0.10
C TRP A 20 -2.21 4.65 1.36
N GLN A 21 -2.41 3.83 2.38
CA GLN A 21 -2.81 4.30 3.69
C GLN A 21 -1.85 3.71 4.74
N ALA A 22 -1.20 4.59 5.49
CA ALA A 22 -0.31 4.20 6.58
C ALA A 22 -0.82 4.78 7.90
N ASP A 23 -0.82 3.95 8.95
CA ASP A 23 -1.26 4.28 10.32
C ASP A 23 -0.27 3.71 11.35
N ARG A 24 -0.31 4.17 12.61
CA ARG A 24 0.58 3.73 13.68
C ARG A 24 -0.19 2.79 14.61
N ASP A 25 0.39 1.64 14.90
CA ASP A 25 -0.07 0.79 16.00
C ASP A 25 0.89 0.98 17.19
N ASP A 26 0.47 1.84 18.13
CA ASP A 26 1.21 2.12 19.36
C ASP A 26 1.30 0.91 20.31
N GLY A 27 0.36 -0.04 20.20
CA GLY A 27 0.35 -1.25 21.03
C GLY A 27 1.39 -2.28 20.59
N ALA A 28 1.68 -2.33 19.28
CA ALA A 28 2.59 -3.31 18.69
C ALA A 28 3.95 -2.73 18.23
N ASP A 29 4.15 -1.41 18.34
CA ASP A 29 5.29 -0.68 17.77
C ASP A 29 5.49 -0.99 16.28
N THR A 30 4.39 -0.91 15.52
CA THR A 30 4.35 -1.17 14.07
C THR A 30 3.66 -0.05 13.32
N VAL A 31 3.93 0.04 12.02
CA VAL A 31 3.13 0.82 11.08
C VAL A 31 2.11 -0.13 10.45
N LEU A 32 0.84 0.23 10.48
CA LEU A 32 -0.23 -0.45 9.76
C LEU A 32 -0.27 0.10 8.34
N LEU A 33 -0.15 -0.77 7.33
CA LEU A 33 -0.23 -0.40 5.93
C LEU A 33 -1.44 -1.06 5.27
N HIS A 34 -2.16 -0.27 4.47
CA HIS A 34 -3.19 -0.72 3.55
C HIS A 34 -2.91 -0.14 2.16
N VAL A 35 -2.94 -0.99 1.13
CA VAL A 35 -2.69 -0.62 -0.27
C VAL A 35 -3.81 -1.17 -1.13
N TYR A 36 -4.39 -0.33 -1.97
CA TYR A 36 -5.44 -0.75 -2.91
C TYR A 36 -5.34 0.00 -4.23
N LEU A 37 -5.89 -0.60 -5.27
CA LEU A 37 -6.00 -0.03 -6.61
C LEU A 37 -7.44 0.38 -6.88
N THR A 38 -7.63 1.48 -7.60
CA THR A 38 -8.92 1.80 -8.23
C THR A 38 -8.76 1.71 -9.75
N VAL A 39 -9.48 0.81 -10.39
CA VAL A 39 -9.40 0.52 -11.82
C VAL A 39 -10.70 0.95 -12.52
N PRO A 40 -10.64 1.91 -13.48
CA PRO A 40 -11.81 2.35 -14.23
C PRO A 40 -12.43 1.26 -15.10
N ALA A 41 -13.72 1.40 -15.40
CA ALA A 41 -14.47 0.46 -16.23
C ALA A 41 -13.75 0.11 -17.55
N GLY A 42 -13.55 -1.18 -17.81
CA GLY A 42 -12.94 -1.70 -19.03
C GLY A 42 -11.42 -1.60 -19.09
N VAL A 43 -10.76 -0.98 -18.11
CA VAL A 43 -9.30 -0.95 -18.00
C VAL A 43 -8.81 -2.25 -17.36
N VAL A 44 -7.72 -2.81 -17.89
CA VAL A 44 -7.10 -4.04 -17.40
C VAL A 44 -5.77 -3.72 -16.74
N VAL A 45 -5.58 -4.15 -15.49
CA VAL A 45 -4.34 -3.98 -14.73
C VAL A 45 -3.76 -5.33 -14.34
N ARG A 46 -2.43 -5.49 -14.42
CA ARG A 46 -1.70 -6.64 -13.90
C ARG A 46 -0.51 -6.19 -13.09
N LEU A 47 -0.30 -6.80 -11.92
CA LEU A 47 0.94 -6.68 -11.17
C LEU A 47 1.97 -7.67 -11.76
N GLN A 48 3.15 -7.18 -12.15
CA GLN A 48 4.22 -8.02 -12.72
C GLN A 48 5.00 -8.82 -11.66
N SER A 49 4.87 -8.45 -10.39
CA SER A 49 5.44 -9.17 -9.25
C SER A 49 4.51 -9.04 -8.04
N ALA A 50 4.67 -9.96 -7.08
CA ALA A 50 3.97 -9.92 -5.81
C ALA A 50 4.62 -8.98 -4.80
N ASP A 51 5.88 -8.61 -4.99
CA ASP A 51 6.67 -7.99 -3.93
C ASP A 51 6.62 -6.47 -3.96
N LEU A 52 6.18 -5.89 -2.85
CA LEU A 52 6.43 -4.49 -2.51
C LEU A 52 7.78 -4.40 -1.80
N VAL A 53 8.58 -3.41 -2.20
CA VAL A 53 9.92 -3.20 -1.63
C VAL A 53 9.92 -1.99 -0.72
N PHE A 54 10.33 -2.20 0.52
CA PHE A 54 10.39 -1.22 1.59
C PHE A 54 11.85 -0.88 1.88
N ARG A 55 12.15 0.40 2.02
CA ARG A 55 13.49 0.89 2.34
C ARG A 55 13.42 1.90 3.48
N SER A 56 14.35 1.78 4.43
CA SER A 56 14.57 2.74 5.49
C SER A 56 16.04 2.72 5.86
N GLU A 57 16.60 3.86 6.24
CA GLU A 57 17.95 3.93 6.82
C GLU A 57 18.04 3.22 8.18
N SER A 58 16.89 3.00 8.83
CA SER A 58 16.81 2.27 10.11
C SER A 58 16.79 0.75 9.95
N TRP A 59 16.75 0.24 8.73
CA TRP A 59 16.81 -1.19 8.45
C TRP A 59 18.13 -1.57 7.79
N PRO A 60 18.73 -2.72 8.15
CA PRO A 60 20.02 -3.15 7.57
C PRO A 60 19.91 -3.50 6.08
N GLU A 61 18.73 -3.86 5.61
CA GLU A 61 18.45 -4.24 4.23
C GLU A 61 17.01 -3.85 3.82
N PRO A 62 16.73 -3.74 2.50
CA PRO A 62 15.36 -3.58 2.03
C PRO A 62 14.50 -4.75 2.49
N ARG A 63 13.29 -4.42 2.94
CA ARG A 63 12.28 -5.42 3.32
C ARG A 63 11.34 -5.67 2.18
N HIS A 64 10.88 -6.91 2.05
CA HIS A 64 9.94 -7.32 1.01
C HIS A 64 8.62 -7.68 1.67
N LEU A 65 7.53 -7.16 1.14
CA LEU A 65 6.19 -7.57 1.52
C LEU A 65 5.49 -8.16 0.30
N THR A 66 5.28 -9.47 0.34
CA THR A 66 4.69 -10.22 -0.76
C THR A 66 3.17 -10.16 -0.67
N VAL A 67 2.53 -9.65 -1.73
CA VAL A 67 1.07 -9.76 -1.93
C VAL A 67 0.72 -11.24 -2.05
N GLN A 68 -0.18 -11.68 -1.20
CA GLN A 68 -0.61 -13.08 -1.14
C GLN A 68 -1.96 -13.29 -1.81
N ALA A 69 -2.82 -12.27 -1.76
CA ALA A 69 -4.11 -12.27 -2.41
C ALA A 69 -4.49 -10.85 -2.81
N ILE A 70 -5.33 -10.73 -3.83
CA ILE A 70 -5.97 -9.49 -4.22
C ILE A 70 -7.47 -9.72 -4.08
N THR A 71 -8.16 -9.00 -3.19
CA THR A 71 -9.63 -9.10 -3.18
C THR A 71 -10.21 -8.10 -4.15
N ALA A 72 -11.15 -8.58 -4.95
CA ALA A 72 -12.08 -7.76 -5.71
C ALA A 72 -13.42 -7.72 -4.95
N PRO A 73 -14.27 -6.71 -5.17
CA PRO A 73 -15.61 -6.71 -4.62
C PRO A 73 -16.40 -7.90 -5.18
N GLY A 74 -16.86 -8.74 -4.25
CA GLY A 74 -17.36 -10.08 -4.52
C GLY A 74 -16.72 -11.11 -3.57
N PRO A 75 -17.05 -12.40 -3.69
CA PRO A 75 -16.45 -13.47 -2.89
C PRO A 75 -15.04 -13.87 -3.34
N ASP A 76 -14.50 -13.24 -4.39
CA ASP A 76 -13.34 -13.75 -5.11
C ASP A 76 -12.03 -13.14 -4.60
N SER A 77 -11.11 -14.02 -4.19
CA SER A 77 -9.70 -13.71 -4.02
C SER A 77 -8.94 -14.07 -5.30
N LEU A 78 -8.25 -13.11 -5.88
CA LEU A 78 -7.45 -13.29 -7.09
C LEU A 78 -5.97 -13.55 -6.72
N PRO A 79 -5.27 -14.43 -7.45
CA PRO A 79 -3.83 -14.61 -7.29
C PRO A 79 -3.06 -13.42 -7.84
N VAL A 80 -1.81 -13.27 -7.41
CA VAL A 80 -0.89 -12.31 -8.04
C VAL A 80 -0.68 -12.68 -9.52
N GLY A 81 -0.69 -11.67 -10.39
CA GLY A 81 -0.59 -11.83 -11.84
C GLY A 81 -1.93 -11.99 -12.54
N ALA A 82 -3.03 -12.09 -11.79
CA ALA A 82 -4.38 -12.04 -12.36
C ALA A 82 -4.65 -10.69 -13.06
N GLU A 83 -5.55 -10.74 -14.03
CA GLU A 83 -6.07 -9.55 -14.71
C GLU A 83 -7.12 -8.89 -13.82
N LEU A 84 -6.83 -7.68 -13.36
CA LEU A 84 -7.75 -6.85 -12.59
C LEU A 84 -8.49 -5.97 -13.59
N ILE A 85 -9.75 -6.29 -13.85
CA ILE A 85 -10.57 -5.59 -14.83
C ILE A 85 -11.54 -4.69 -14.10
N GLY A 86 -11.49 -3.39 -14.39
CA GLY A 86 -12.45 -2.44 -13.82
C GLY A 86 -13.87 -2.79 -14.30
N PRO A 87 -14.82 -3.03 -13.37
CA PRO A 87 -16.19 -3.33 -13.72
C PRO A 87 -16.94 -2.08 -14.21
N ALA A 88 -18.08 -2.29 -14.86
CA ALA A 88 -18.92 -1.19 -15.35
C ALA A 88 -19.44 -0.28 -14.23
N ASP A 89 -19.65 -0.83 -13.02
CA ASP A 89 -19.98 -0.06 -11.83
C ASP A 89 -18.68 0.40 -11.14
N PRO A 90 -18.35 1.70 -11.11
CA PRO A 90 -17.12 2.20 -10.52
C PRO A 90 -17.02 1.96 -9.01
N ALA A 91 -18.14 1.71 -8.30
CA ALA A 91 -18.11 1.32 -6.89
C ALA A 91 -17.44 -0.04 -6.68
N TRP A 92 -17.29 -0.82 -7.74
CA TRP A 92 -16.69 -2.16 -7.72
C TRP A 92 -15.27 -2.19 -8.32
N GLY A 93 -14.71 -1.04 -8.70
CA GLY A 93 -13.36 -0.96 -9.29
C GLY A 93 -12.22 -0.97 -8.27
N GLN A 94 -12.49 -1.27 -7.00
CA GLN A 94 -11.47 -1.31 -5.96
C GLN A 94 -10.86 -2.70 -5.83
N PHE A 95 -9.53 -2.81 -5.81
CA PHE A 95 -8.81 -4.06 -5.60
C PHE A 95 -7.83 -3.91 -4.44
N ASP A 96 -8.10 -4.56 -3.32
CA ASP A 96 -7.26 -4.49 -2.12
C ASP A 96 -6.14 -5.51 -2.18
N LEU A 97 -4.91 -5.07 -1.89
CA LEU A 97 -3.75 -5.93 -1.86
C LEU A 97 -3.57 -6.47 -0.44
N TRP A 98 -3.59 -7.81 -0.31
CA TRP A 98 -3.45 -8.49 0.97
C TRP A 98 -2.07 -9.07 1.15
N PHE A 99 -1.57 -8.94 2.36
CA PHE A 99 -0.28 -9.46 2.77
C PHE A 99 -0.54 -10.36 3.99
N PHE A 100 -0.23 -11.66 3.91
CA PHE A 100 -0.26 -12.53 5.09
C PHE A 100 0.97 -12.23 5.96
N PRO A 101 0.82 -12.22 7.28
CA PRO A 101 1.57 -11.30 8.14
C PRO A 101 3.04 -11.67 8.36
N GLU A 102 3.92 -10.66 8.31
CA GLU A 102 4.89 -10.46 9.38
C GLU A 102 4.22 -9.59 10.47
N ARG A 103 3.61 -10.24 11.48
CA ARG A 103 2.83 -9.74 12.63
C ARG A 103 1.33 -9.42 12.39
N ALA A 104 0.52 -9.83 13.37
CA ALA A 104 -0.94 -9.75 13.35
C ALA A 104 -1.42 -8.30 13.26
N GLY A 105 -1.81 -7.87 12.06
CA GLY A 105 -2.65 -6.69 11.86
C GLY A 105 -4.13 -7.06 11.78
N SER A 106 -5.02 -6.06 11.84
CA SER A 106 -6.45 -6.26 11.62
C SER A 106 -6.74 -6.66 10.16
N PHE A 107 -7.94 -7.17 9.89
CA PHE A 107 -8.40 -7.73 8.61
C PHE A 107 -8.22 -6.85 7.34
N MET A 108 -7.52 -5.72 7.30
CA MET A 108 -7.16 -5.02 6.04
C MET A 108 -5.78 -4.35 6.11
N TRP A 109 -5.07 -4.59 7.20
CA TRP A 109 -3.89 -3.83 7.58
C TRP A 109 -2.75 -4.76 7.87
N THR A 110 -1.61 -4.48 7.27
CA THR A 110 -0.39 -5.25 7.51
C THR A 110 0.54 -4.46 8.41
N GLY A 111 0.95 -5.06 9.52
CA GLY A 111 1.97 -4.50 10.37
C GLY A 111 3.33 -4.60 9.69
N ILE A 112 4.05 -3.48 9.58
CA ILE A 112 5.47 -3.45 9.24
C ILE A 112 6.25 -2.88 10.43
N PRO A 113 7.53 -3.26 10.63
CA PRO A 113 8.35 -2.72 11.70
C PRO A 113 8.34 -1.18 11.68
N ALA A 114 8.21 -0.56 12.86
CA ALA A 114 8.28 0.88 12.96
C ALA A 114 9.64 1.41 12.45
N ALA A 115 9.59 2.52 11.73
CA ALA A 115 10.76 3.26 11.29
C ALA A 115 10.45 4.77 11.33
N PRO A 116 11.42 5.63 11.66
CA PRO A 116 11.25 7.09 11.62
C PRO A 116 10.86 7.60 10.23
N GLU A 117 11.38 6.96 9.20
CA GLU A 117 11.09 7.25 7.80
C GLU A 117 11.29 5.98 6.99
N PHE A 118 10.39 5.73 6.04
CA PHE A 118 10.55 4.63 5.09
C PHE A 118 9.88 4.97 3.76
N SER A 119 10.40 4.37 2.69
CA SER A 119 9.82 4.43 1.35
C SER A 119 9.29 3.06 0.93
N ILE A 120 8.18 3.04 0.21
CA ILE A 120 7.60 1.84 -0.39
C ILE A 120 7.59 2.00 -1.92
N ALA A 121 7.98 0.96 -2.65
CA ALA A 121 7.81 0.87 -4.09
C ALA A 121 6.85 -0.26 -4.45
N LEU A 122 5.87 0.05 -5.31
CA LEU A 122 5.00 -0.94 -5.94
C LEU A 122 5.78 -1.69 -7.04
N PRO A 123 5.50 -2.98 -7.27
CA PRO A 123 5.98 -3.66 -8.47
C PRO A 123 5.49 -2.96 -9.74
N LEU A 124 6.16 -3.23 -10.87
CA LEU A 124 5.75 -2.75 -12.18
C LEU A 124 4.30 -3.18 -12.46
N LEU A 125 3.48 -2.24 -12.90
CA LEU A 125 2.13 -2.52 -13.39
C LEU A 125 2.14 -2.60 -14.91
N THR A 126 1.28 -3.45 -15.45
CA THR A 126 0.86 -3.37 -16.84
C THR A 126 -0.58 -2.91 -16.87
N ILE A 127 -0.86 -1.79 -17.54
CA ILE A 127 -2.18 -1.17 -17.65
C ILE A 127 -2.52 -1.12 -19.13
N ASP A 128 -3.55 -1.87 -19.55
CA ASP A 128 -3.93 -2.03 -20.97
C ASP A 128 -2.75 -2.43 -21.89
N GLY A 129 -1.81 -3.21 -21.35
CA GLY A 129 -0.59 -3.65 -22.06
C GLY A 129 0.59 -2.69 -21.94
N GLU A 130 0.40 -1.48 -21.40
CA GLU A 130 1.46 -0.49 -21.20
C GLU A 130 2.13 -0.64 -19.83
N ALA A 131 3.46 -0.59 -19.80
CA ALA A 131 4.24 -0.69 -18.57
C ALA A 131 4.25 0.64 -17.80
N TRP A 132 3.88 0.61 -16.53
CA TRP A 132 3.91 1.77 -15.64
C TRP A 132 4.57 1.42 -14.30
N GLN A 133 5.60 2.18 -13.95
CA GLN A 133 6.31 2.06 -12.68
C GLN A 133 5.92 3.21 -11.75
N ALA A 134 5.26 2.88 -10.65
CA ALA A 134 4.97 3.86 -9.60
C ALA A 134 6.28 4.44 -9.06
N PRO A 135 6.40 5.78 -8.89
CA PRO A 135 7.50 6.34 -8.12
C PRO A 135 7.34 5.91 -6.64
N PRO A 136 8.44 5.64 -5.91
CA PRO A 136 8.35 5.26 -4.51
C PRO A 136 7.63 6.32 -3.66
N VAL A 137 6.85 5.85 -2.70
CA VAL A 137 6.13 6.70 -1.75
C VAL A 137 6.86 6.71 -0.42
N THR A 138 7.13 7.90 0.12
CA THR A 138 7.81 8.06 1.42
C THR A 138 6.86 8.49 2.52
N PHE A 139 6.90 7.77 3.64
CA PHE A 139 6.21 8.06 4.87
C PHE A 139 7.22 8.46 5.95
N LYS A 140 6.88 9.48 6.75
CA LYS A 140 7.64 9.84 7.95
C LYS A 140 6.81 9.64 9.21
N ALA A 141 7.37 8.96 10.20
CA ALA A 141 6.82 8.91 11.54
C ALA A 141 7.09 10.26 12.23
N PHE A 142 6.03 10.90 12.72
CA PHE A 142 6.21 11.98 13.67
C PHE A 142 6.54 11.36 15.03
N SER A 143 7.67 11.79 15.59
CA SER A 143 7.85 11.81 17.03
C SER A 143 6.60 12.42 17.66
N ARG A 144 6.18 11.92 18.83
CA ARG A 144 5.30 12.69 19.72
C ARG A 144 5.83 14.12 19.72
N TRP A 145 5.02 15.10 19.33
CA TRP A 145 5.19 16.43 19.90
C TRP A 145 4.86 16.24 21.37
N GLY A 146 5.86 15.84 22.16
CA GLY A 146 5.81 16.03 23.59
C GLY A 146 5.61 17.51 23.76
N VAL A 147 4.39 17.91 24.14
CA VAL A 147 4.17 19.23 24.69
C VAL A 147 4.98 19.24 25.98
N TYR A 148 6.23 19.67 25.89
CA TYR A 148 6.95 20.23 27.01
C TYR A 148 6.25 21.55 27.33
N THR A 149 5.16 21.49 28.07
CA THR A 149 4.80 22.62 28.92
C THR A 149 5.79 22.57 30.08
N CYS A 150 6.95 23.22 29.92
CA CYS A 150 7.61 23.82 31.07
C CYS A 150 6.63 24.85 31.63
N VAL A 151 5.84 24.46 32.62
CA VAL A 151 5.20 25.41 33.50
C VAL A 151 6.31 25.85 34.44
N GLN A 152 6.86 27.04 34.18
CA GLN A 152 7.77 27.73 35.09
C GLN A 152 6.99 28.83 35.82
#